data_AF-A0A8I1ZVB8-F1
#
_entry.id   AF-A0A8I1ZVB8-F1
#
_cell.length_a   1.000
_cell.length_b   1.000
_cell.length_c   1.000
_cell.angle_alpha   90.00
_cell.angle_beta   90.00
_cell.angle_gamma   90.00
#
_symmetry.space_group_name_H-M   'P 1'
#
loop_
_entity.id
_entity.type
_entity.pdbx_description
1 polymer ?
#
loop_
_entity_poly.entity_id
_entity_poly.type
_entity_poly.pdbx_seq_one_letter_code
_entity_poly.pdbx_strand_id
1 'polypeptide(L)'
;GMTINPATGLISWTPTATGSFNVTVRVSNSFGSDTQSFVIDVRNPATTELVIDDGQPGTIPVGKWIESTGPNPYGGRSLYSTTRSDNYTFEAARSGLQEVYLWWTTYSNRNTNVPIQIYDGAASSTVYVNQRLNGGQWNYLGTYNFSGVARVQIISTESTLTTCADAVRFVPIGSSAPTITSDPITTGSVGLPYTYDVQAYGSPTLLYELTSAPGGMTINPATGLISWTPTATGSFNVTVRVSNSFGSDTQSFVIDVEITTVRYTTVAIQNEQFYINDHLTYEGRTWNGNIIEGLLFNARLVNGIFDDLNPQTVNLWKYPDTGIWDPNRNTSEFVNAMQEWRNQGMLAFSLNIQGGSPTGYGSGNWLNPGYFADGNLRTDYMDRLESIINKADELGMVVILGLFYFGQDEYLTNEASVKNALSNVINWLMDKGYRNVIIEINNECDHGRYDHTILTAPRIHELIELAKSIEKDGFRFLVGTSFNGGSIPTNNVVKSSDFILIHGNGVDHPAMITEMIRLTRNLTEYRPMPILINEDDHYGFDDAENNLVAAIQSYASWGYFDYRRAGEPFQEGFQSLPVDWSISSTRKMNFFEKLSEITGLESFPR
;
A
#
# COMPACT_ATOMS: atom_id res chain seq x y z
N GLY A 1 -24.86 -38.81 19.20
CA GLY A 1 -24.80 -38.51 20.64
C GLY A 1 -24.56 -37.03 20.92
N MET A 2 -23.89 -36.30 20.01
CA MET A 2 -23.77 -34.86 20.08
C MET A 2 -25.10 -34.18 19.72
N THR A 3 -25.48 -33.14 20.46
CA THR A 3 -26.72 -32.36 20.27
C THR A 3 -26.38 -30.88 20.25
N ILE A 4 -27.19 -30.07 19.56
CA ILE A 4 -27.04 -28.61 19.52
C ILE A 4 -28.37 -27.94 19.91
N ASN A 5 -28.31 -26.93 20.78
CA ASN A 5 -29.46 -26.10 21.07
C ASN A 5 -29.66 -25.09 19.93
N PRO A 6 -30.78 -25.14 19.18
CA PRO A 6 -30.97 -24.29 18.01
C PRO A 6 -31.18 -22.80 18.34
N ALA A 7 -31.52 -22.45 19.58
CA ALA A 7 -31.73 -21.07 20.01
C ALA A 7 -30.45 -20.40 20.53
N THR A 8 -29.56 -21.17 21.16
CA THR A 8 -28.35 -20.64 21.80
C THR A 8 -27.04 -21.06 21.13
N GLY A 9 -27.10 -22.04 20.21
CA GLY A 9 -25.92 -22.64 19.59
C GLY A 9 -25.13 -23.57 20.52
N LEU A 10 -25.59 -23.82 21.75
CA LEU A 10 -24.85 -24.65 22.71
C LEU A 10 -24.79 -26.12 22.24
N ILE A 11 -23.57 -26.63 22.05
CA ILE A 11 -23.30 -28.03 21.70
C ILE A 11 -23.06 -28.84 22.97
N SER A 12 -23.73 -29.99 23.09
CA SER A 12 -23.60 -30.92 24.23
C SER A 12 -23.30 -32.33 23.75
N TRP A 13 -22.27 -32.94 24.31
CA TRP A 13 -21.82 -34.28 23.93
C TRP A 13 -21.06 -34.97 25.07
N THR A 14 -21.31 -36.26 25.28
CA THR A 14 -20.46 -37.15 26.09
C THR A 14 -19.87 -38.20 25.15
N PRO A 15 -18.55 -38.19 24.90
CA PRO A 15 -17.94 -39.13 23.98
C PRO A 15 -17.83 -40.53 24.58
N THR A 16 -18.07 -41.56 23.75
CA THR A 16 -18.01 -42.98 24.15
C THR A 16 -16.84 -43.74 23.52
N ALA A 17 -16.02 -43.06 22.71
CA ALA A 17 -14.85 -43.61 22.05
C ALA A 17 -13.78 -42.52 21.87
N THR A 18 -12.52 -42.94 21.77
CA THR A 18 -11.39 -42.05 21.44
C THR A 18 -11.27 -41.85 19.94
N GLY A 19 -10.67 -40.75 19.52
CA GLY A 19 -10.46 -40.39 18.12
C GLY A 19 -10.65 -38.90 17.86
N SER A 20 -10.36 -38.50 16.62
CA SER A 20 -10.67 -37.16 16.12
C SER A 20 -12.04 -37.18 15.45
N PHE A 21 -12.92 -36.28 15.87
CA PHE A 21 -14.29 -36.19 15.38
C PHE A 21 -14.48 -34.87 14.65
N ASN A 22 -14.70 -34.93 13.33
CA ASN A 22 -15.07 -33.77 12.54
C ASN A 22 -16.50 -33.36 12.87
N VAL A 23 -16.66 -32.13 13.34
CA VAL A 23 -17.96 -31.53 13.65
C VAL A 23 -18.19 -30.40 12.67
N THR A 24 -19.28 -30.49 11.91
CA THR A 24 -19.75 -29.42 11.04
C THR A 24 -21.04 -28.85 11.64
N VAL A 25 -21.01 -27.57 11.97
CA VAL A 25 -22.18 -26.81 12.39
C VAL A 25 -22.70 -26.03 11.20
N ARG A 26 -24.01 -26.10 10.97
CA ARG A 26 -24.68 -25.33 9.94
C ARG A 26 -25.66 -24.37 10.60
N VAL A 27 -25.65 -23.11 10.17
CA VAL A 27 -26.70 -22.13 10.47
C VAL A 27 -27.42 -21.79 9.18
N SER A 28 -28.74 -21.64 9.23
CA SER A 28 -29.53 -21.32 8.04
C SER A 28 -30.77 -20.52 8.38
N ASN A 29 -31.19 -19.66 7.47
CA ASN A 29 -32.49 -18.99 7.48
C ASN A 29 -33.14 -19.10 6.08
N SER A 30 -34.22 -18.36 5.83
CA SER A 30 -34.92 -18.37 4.53
C SER A 30 -34.12 -17.78 3.36
N PHE A 31 -32.99 -17.12 3.62
CA PHE A 31 -32.17 -16.42 2.63
C PHE A 31 -30.85 -17.13 2.32
N GLY A 32 -30.44 -18.11 3.13
CA GLY A 32 -29.19 -18.83 2.90
C GLY A 32 -28.75 -19.68 4.08
N SER A 33 -27.59 -20.30 3.95
CA SER A 33 -26.94 -21.05 5.03
C SER A 33 -25.44 -20.91 4.98
N ASP A 34 -24.83 -21.00 6.15
CA ASP A 34 -23.38 -21.02 6.31
C ASP A 34 -22.97 -22.23 7.17
N THR A 35 -21.74 -22.69 7.02
CA THR A 35 -21.19 -23.83 7.75
C THR A 35 -19.82 -23.53 8.32
N GLN A 36 -19.61 -23.93 9.57
CA GLN A 36 -18.29 -23.94 10.19
C GLN A 36 -17.94 -25.37 10.60
N SER A 37 -16.72 -25.80 10.28
CA SER A 37 -16.20 -27.10 10.70
C SER A 37 -15.08 -26.93 11.72
N PHE A 38 -15.05 -27.82 12.71
CA PHE A 38 -13.96 -27.92 13.68
C PHE A 38 -13.77 -29.38 14.09
N VAL A 39 -12.60 -29.70 14.62
CA VAL A 39 -12.26 -31.06 15.07
C VAL A 39 -12.34 -31.12 16.59
N ILE A 40 -13.06 -32.10 17.14
CA ILE A 40 -12.96 -32.44 18.55
C ILE A 40 -12.12 -33.71 18.70
N ASP A 41 -10.96 -33.58 19.33
CA ASP A 41 -10.13 -34.71 19.72
C ASP A 41 -10.58 -35.27 21.08
N VAL A 42 -11.15 -36.47 21.06
CA VAL A 42 -11.39 -37.23 22.29
C VAL A 42 -10.24 -38.19 22.50
N ARG A 43 -9.48 -37.95 23.56
CA ARG A 43 -8.32 -38.80 23.90
C ARG A 43 -8.70 -39.73 25.05
N ASN A 44 -8.00 -40.87 25.14
CA ASN A 44 -7.99 -41.61 26.40
C ASN A 44 -7.50 -40.63 27.46
N PRO A 45 -8.00 -40.69 28.71
CA PRO A 45 -7.38 -39.92 29.77
C PRO A 45 -5.89 -40.29 29.72
N ALA A 46 -5.04 -39.30 29.44
CA ALA A 46 -3.61 -39.41 29.69
C ALA A 46 -3.49 -40.10 31.05
N THR A 47 -2.64 -41.14 31.19
CA THR A 47 -2.38 -41.73 32.51
C THR A 47 -2.24 -40.56 33.46
N THR A 48 -3.16 -40.37 34.40
CA THR A 48 -3.21 -39.13 35.17
C THR A 48 -1.86 -38.89 35.81
N GLU A 49 -1.59 -37.65 36.22
CA GLU A 49 -0.46 -37.38 37.08
C GLU A 49 -0.35 -38.48 38.15
N LEU A 50 0.82 -39.11 38.24
CA LEU A 50 1.07 -40.21 39.15
C LEU A 50 2.20 -39.82 40.07
N VAL A 51 1.91 -39.84 41.37
CA VAL A 51 2.91 -39.74 42.42
C VAL A 51 3.03 -41.11 43.09
N ILE A 52 4.26 -41.58 43.28
CA ILE A 52 4.57 -42.80 44.02
C ILE A 52 5.49 -42.40 45.16
N ASP A 53 4.99 -42.56 46.38
CA ASP A 53 5.72 -42.31 47.63
C ASP A 53 6.46 -43.56 48.11
N ASP A 54 7.42 -43.41 49.02
CA ASP A 54 8.21 -44.54 49.50
C ASP A 54 7.33 -45.60 50.19
N GLY A 55 7.54 -46.87 49.86
CA GLY A 55 6.77 -47.99 50.38
C GLY A 55 5.38 -48.17 49.76
N GLN A 56 4.94 -47.29 48.85
CA GLN A 56 3.72 -47.52 48.07
C GLN A 56 3.93 -48.59 46.98
N PRO A 57 2.84 -49.18 46.44
CA PRO A 57 2.93 -50.04 45.26
C PRO A 57 3.69 -49.36 44.12
N GLY A 58 4.65 -50.07 43.53
CA GLY A 58 5.57 -49.51 42.53
C GLY A 58 6.94 -49.16 43.10
N THR A 59 7.19 -49.33 44.41
CA THR A 59 8.53 -49.18 44.99
C THR A 59 9.24 -50.52 45.17
N ILE A 60 10.53 -50.58 44.82
CA ILE A 60 11.37 -51.79 44.88
C ILE A 60 12.71 -51.45 45.53
N PRO A 61 12.88 -51.65 46.85
CA PRO A 61 14.16 -51.47 47.53
C PRO A 61 15.07 -52.69 47.31
N VAL A 62 16.32 -52.44 46.96
CA VAL A 62 17.41 -53.42 46.98
C VAL A 62 18.45 -52.95 47.98
N GLY A 63 18.73 -53.78 48.98
CA GLY A 63 19.65 -53.46 50.07
C GLY A 63 18.94 -52.89 51.31
N LYS A 64 19.67 -52.19 52.18
CA LYS A 64 19.19 -51.72 53.47
C LYS A 64 18.81 -50.24 53.41
N TRP A 65 17.49 -49.98 53.35
CA TRP A 65 16.90 -48.65 53.42
C TRP A 65 16.21 -48.45 54.77
N ILE A 66 16.64 -47.43 55.51
CA ILE A 66 16.17 -47.13 56.88
C ILE A 66 15.43 -45.79 56.86
N GLU A 67 14.43 -45.64 57.71
CA GLU A 67 13.72 -44.37 57.88
C GLU A 67 14.68 -43.23 58.26
N SER A 68 14.56 -42.13 57.53
CA SER A 68 15.38 -40.94 57.67
C SER A 68 14.71 -39.91 58.55
N THR A 69 15.47 -39.30 59.46
CA THR A 69 15.03 -38.14 60.26
C THR A 69 15.20 -36.81 59.51
N GLY A 70 15.23 -36.85 58.17
CA GLY A 70 15.37 -35.65 57.34
C GLY A 70 14.06 -34.86 57.36
N PRO A 71 14.09 -33.52 57.46
CA PRO A 71 12.87 -32.72 57.50
C PRO A 71 12.14 -32.73 56.16
N ASN A 72 10.83 -32.50 56.22
CA ASN A 72 9.92 -32.32 55.07
C ASN A 72 9.86 -33.49 54.07
N PRO A 73 9.68 -34.74 54.53
CA PRO A 73 9.42 -35.84 53.60
C PRO A 73 8.10 -35.65 52.85
N TYR A 74 7.99 -36.22 51.65
CA TYR A 74 6.68 -36.40 51.02
C TYR A 74 5.94 -37.55 51.74
N GLY A 75 4.61 -37.46 51.83
CA GLY A 75 3.76 -38.52 52.41
C GLY A 75 3.98 -38.91 53.89
N GLY A 76 4.97 -38.33 54.58
CA GLY A 76 5.17 -38.42 56.03
C GLY A 76 6.51 -39.04 56.47
N ARG A 77 7.25 -39.72 55.58
CA ARG A 77 8.59 -40.26 55.86
C ARG A 77 9.46 -40.27 54.61
N SER A 78 10.77 -40.44 54.80
CA SER A 78 11.70 -40.71 53.70
C SER A 78 12.67 -41.78 54.14
N LEU A 79 13.31 -42.47 53.20
CA LEU A 79 14.28 -43.53 53.48
C LEU A 79 15.69 -43.09 53.10
N TYR A 80 16.69 -43.70 53.74
CA TYR A 80 18.08 -43.54 53.33
C TYR A 80 18.87 -44.84 53.36
N SER A 81 19.93 -44.89 52.55
CA SER A 81 20.97 -45.93 52.60
C SER A 81 22.36 -45.31 52.71
N THR A 82 23.28 -46.05 53.34
CA THR A 82 24.73 -45.79 53.39
C THR A 82 25.51 -46.98 52.84
N THR A 83 24.88 -47.90 52.11
CA THR A 83 25.57 -49.05 51.54
C THR A 83 25.75 -48.80 50.05
N ARG A 84 26.99 -48.99 49.58
CA ARG A 84 27.30 -48.81 48.16
C ARG A 84 26.56 -49.87 47.32
N SER A 85 25.94 -49.41 46.25
CA SER A 85 25.12 -50.18 45.29
C SER A 85 23.72 -50.57 45.77
N ASP A 86 23.33 -50.21 46.99
CA ASP A 86 21.91 -50.23 47.35
C ASP A 86 21.15 -49.31 46.39
N ASN A 87 19.97 -49.73 45.96
CA ASN A 87 19.14 -48.91 45.08
C ASN A 87 17.68 -48.94 45.49
N TYR A 88 16.97 -47.86 45.16
CA TYR A 88 15.54 -47.72 45.40
C TYR A 88 14.88 -47.36 44.07
N THR A 89 14.02 -48.25 43.59
CA THR A 89 13.39 -48.10 42.27
C THR A 89 11.93 -47.76 42.43
N PHE A 90 11.47 -46.76 41.68
CA PHE A 90 10.06 -46.49 41.43
C PHE A 90 9.70 -46.98 40.03
N GLU A 91 8.67 -47.82 39.93
CA GLU A 91 8.20 -48.39 38.68
C GLU A 91 6.68 -48.21 38.51
N ALA A 92 6.27 -47.81 37.30
CA ALA A 92 4.86 -47.75 36.93
C ALA A 92 4.66 -47.91 35.43
N ALA A 93 3.52 -48.47 35.03
CA ALA A 93 3.10 -48.47 33.64
C ALA A 93 2.81 -47.01 33.20
N ARG A 94 3.62 -46.49 32.28
CA ARG A 94 3.50 -45.14 31.72
C ARG A 94 3.62 -45.19 30.20
N SER A 95 2.91 -44.28 29.53
CA SER A 95 2.94 -44.13 28.09
C SER A 95 2.95 -42.66 27.68
N GLY A 96 3.63 -42.35 26.57
CA GLY A 96 3.67 -41.01 26.00
C GLY A 96 4.69 -40.10 26.69
N LEU A 97 4.71 -38.83 26.26
CA LEU A 97 5.65 -37.82 26.73
C LEU A 97 5.26 -37.33 28.12
N GLN A 98 6.19 -37.38 29.08
CA GLN A 98 5.93 -37.00 30.46
C GLN A 98 7.14 -36.34 31.12
N GLU A 99 6.90 -35.39 32.00
CA GLU A 99 7.90 -34.82 32.90
C GLU A 99 8.07 -35.73 34.13
N VAL A 100 9.32 -35.93 34.55
CA VAL A 100 9.67 -36.71 35.74
C VAL A 100 10.22 -35.78 36.81
N TYR A 101 9.70 -35.89 38.02
CA TYR A 101 10.18 -35.17 39.19
C TYR A 101 10.54 -36.13 40.32
N LEU A 102 11.49 -35.73 41.15
CA LEU A 102 11.89 -36.46 42.34
C LEU A 102 11.82 -35.57 43.58
N TRP A 103 11.36 -36.15 44.68
CA TRP A 103 11.41 -35.56 46.02
C TRP A 103 12.49 -36.26 46.85
N TRP A 104 13.15 -35.52 47.74
CA TRP A 104 14.05 -36.06 48.76
C TRP A 104 14.09 -35.14 49.97
N THR A 105 14.62 -35.63 51.09
CA THR A 105 14.90 -34.81 52.28
C THR A 105 16.38 -34.43 52.35
N THR A 106 16.67 -33.20 52.78
CA THR A 106 18.05 -32.75 52.99
C THR A 106 18.58 -33.22 54.34
N TYR A 107 19.88 -33.49 54.40
CA TYR A 107 20.61 -33.75 55.64
C TYR A 107 22.08 -33.40 55.44
N SER A 108 22.79 -33.04 56.51
CA SER A 108 24.18 -32.56 56.43
C SER A 108 25.15 -33.58 55.81
N ASN A 109 24.85 -34.87 55.97
CA ASN A 109 25.65 -35.97 55.41
C ASN A 109 25.05 -36.61 54.15
N ARG A 110 24.09 -35.96 53.47
CA ARG A 110 23.57 -36.45 52.17
C ARG A 110 24.68 -36.48 51.11
N ASN A 111 24.59 -37.40 50.16
CA ASN A 111 25.46 -37.41 48.99
C ASN A 111 25.09 -36.26 48.03
N THR A 112 26.10 -35.56 47.54
CA THR A 112 25.95 -34.42 46.62
C THR A 112 25.95 -34.82 45.15
N ASN A 113 26.13 -36.10 44.83
CA ASN A 113 26.23 -36.61 43.46
C ASN A 113 25.54 -37.98 43.32
N VAL A 114 24.26 -38.05 43.64
CA VAL A 114 23.46 -39.29 43.58
C VAL A 114 23.02 -39.54 42.13
N PRO A 115 23.39 -40.67 41.51
CA PRO A 115 22.88 -41.04 40.20
C PRO A 115 21.44 -41.55 40.27
N ILE A 116 20.59 -40.93 39.46
CA ILE A 116 19.20 -41.29 39.22
C ILE A 116 19.09 -41.83 37.79
N GLN A 117 18.89 -43.14 37.64
CA GLN A 117 18.72 -43.76 36.34
C GLN A 117 17.25 -43.78 35.95
N ILE A 118 16.92 -43.28 34.75
CA ILE A 118 15.54 -43.21 34.24
C ILE A 118 15.45 -44.07 32.99
N TYR A 119 14.53 -45.04 33.01
CA TYR A 119 14.28 -45.97 31.92
C TYR A 119 12.93 -45.68 31.27
N ASP A 120 12.93 -45.37 29.97
CA ASP A 120 11.75 -44.95 29.20
C ASP A 120 11.04 -46.08 28.42
N GLY A 121 11.56 -47.30 28.52
CA GLY A 121 11.06 -48.49 27.80
C GLY A 121 12.06 -49.08 26.81
N ALA A 122 13.09 -48.32 26.40
CA ALA A 122 14.17 -48.81 25.52
C ALA A 122 15.57 -48.33 25.91
N ALA A 123 15.71 -47.12 26.46
CA ALA A 123 16.98 -46.50 26.82
C ALA A 123 17.03 -46.08 28.30
N SER A 124 18.23 -45.94 28.84
CA SER A 124 18.47 -45.38 30.17
C SER A 124 19.18 -44.03 30.07
N SER A 125 18.62 -42.98 30.68
CA SER A 125 19.35 -41.74 30.97
C SER A 125 19.83 -41.75 32.44
N THR A 126 20.81 -40.93 32.77
CA THR A 126 21.23 -40.72 34.17
C THR A 126 21.26 -39.24 34.48
N VAL A 127 20.59 -38.85 35.57
CA VAL A 127 20.62 -37.50 36.13
C VAL A 127 21.35 -37.56 37.47
N TYR A 128 22.31 -36.67 37.69
CA TYR A 128 23.04 -36.59 38.96
C TYR A 128 22.42 -35.51 39.85
N VAL A 129 22.04 -35.89 41.07
CA VAL A 129 21.32 -35.02 42.01
C VAL A 129 22.16 -34.75 43.25
N ASN A 130 22.22 -33.48 43.66
CA ASN A 130 22.78 -33.07 44.95
C ASN A 130 21.69 -33.04 46.02
N GLN A 131 21.63 -34.08 46.86
CA GLN A 131 20.58 -34.21 47.86
C GLN A 131 20.79 -33.36 49.13
N ARG A 132 21.85 -32.55 49.20
CA ARG A 132 21.98 -31.51 50.25
C ARG A 132 21.19 -30.25 49.93
N LEU A 133 20.76 -30.08 48.69
CA LEU A 133 20.03 -28.92 48.20
C LEU A 133 18.59 -29.32 47.87
N ASN A 134 17.69 -28.34 47.85
CA ASN A 134 16.33 -28.47 47.30
C ASN A 134 15.48 -29.66 47.78
N GLY A 135 15.75 -30.19 48.98
CA GLY A 135 14.87 -31.21 49.58
C GLY A 135 13.60 -30.59 50.16
N GLY A 136 12.56 -31.40 50.33
CA GLY A 136 11.23 -30.92 50.72
C GLY A 136 10.44 -30.25 49.59
N GLN A 137 10.78 -30.53 48.32
CA GLN A 137 10.06 -30.06 47.13
C GLN A 137 10.25 -30.99 45.92
N TRP A 138 9.41 -30.85 44.90
CA TRP A 138 9.53 -31.56 43.63
C TRP A 138 10.65 -30.97 42.76
N ASN A 139 11.61 -31.79 42.38
CA ASN A 139 12.73 -31.38 41.53
C ASN A 139 12.62 -32.03 40.15
N TYR A 140 12.63 -31.22 39.10
CA TYR A 140 12.51 -31.67 37.71
C TYR A 140 13.76 -32.43 37.25
N LEU A 141 13.58 -33.64 36.72
CA LEU A 141 14.63 -34.51 36.22
C LEU A 141 14.69 -34.60 34.68
N GLY A 142 13.67 -34.11 33.98
CA GLY A 142 13.59 -34.13 32.51
C GLY A 142 12.26 -34.62 31.96
N THR A 143 12.16 -34.56 30.64
CA THR A 143 11.00 -35.04 29.86
C THR A 143 11.38 -36.32 29.13
N TYR A 144 10.54 -37.35 29.26
CA TYR A 144 10.80 -38.69 28.75
C TYR A 144 9.57 -39.23 28.01
N ASN A 145 9.77 -39.99 26.95
CA ASN A 145 8.68 -40.61 26.19
C ASN A 145 8.56 -42.10 26.57
N PHE A 146 7.65 -42.40 27.51
CA PHE A 146 7.52 -43.74 28.06
C PHE A 146 6.76 -44.68 27.12
N SER A 147 7.21 -45.94 27.03
CA SER A 147 6.61 -46.99 26.19
C SER A 147 6.50 -48.33 26.93
N GLY A 148 5.92 -48.33 28.13
CA GLY A 148 5.74 -49.55 28.93
C GLY A 148 5.87 -49.27 30.42
N VAL A 149 6.83 -49.92 31.08
CA VAL A 149 7.11 -49.69 32.50
C VAL A 149 8.22 -48.65 32.63
N ALA A 150 7.86 -47.45 33.07
CA ALA A 150 8.80 -46.42 33.49
C ALA A 150 9.53 -46.89 34.75
N ARG A 151 10.85 -46.68 34.81
CA ARG A 151 11.64 -46.97 36.03
C ARG A 151 12.53 -45.80 36.39
N VAL A 152 12.46 -45.34 37.63
CA VAL A 152 13.34 -44.31 38.20
C VAL A 152 14.10 -44.93 39.36
N GLN A 153 15.39 -45.16 39.17
CA GLN A 153 16.24 -45.87 40.11
C GLN A 153 17.25 -44.92 40.76
N ILE A 154 17.15 -44.77 42.07
CA ILE A 154 18.08 -44.02 42.91
C ILE A 154 19.16 -44.98 43.38
N ILE A 155 20.43 -44.69 43.13
CA ILE A 155 21.54 -45.60 43.48
C ILE A 155 22.44 -44.94 44.54
N SER A 156 22.64 -45.63 45.66
CA SER A 156 23.60 -45.24 46.68
C SER A 156 25.02 -45.58 46.25
N THR A 157 25.93 -44.60 46.23
CA THR A 157 27.28 -44.77 45.66
C THR A 157 28.40 -44.80 46.70
N GLU A 158 28.13 -44.45 47.96
CA GLU A 158 29.15 -44.25 48.99
C GLU A 158 28.75 -44.87 50.33
N SER A 159 29.75 -45.23 51.14
CA SER A 159 29.56 -45.80 52.48
C SER A 159 29.66 -44.80 53.63
N THR A 160 30.12 -43.57 53.37
CA THR A 160 30.33 -42.51 54.37
C THR A 160 29.28 -41.39 54.30
N LEU A 161 28.52 -41.33 53.20
CA LEU A 161 27.42 -40.38 52.99
C LEU A 161 26.09 -41.15 52.87
N THR A 162 24.98 -40.44 53.10
CA THR A 162 23.63 -41.01 53.00
C THR A 162 22.99 -40.66 51.66
N THR A 163 22.30 -41.62 51.04
CA THR A 163 21.47 -41.41 49.83
C THR A 163 20.01 -41.53 50.23
N CYS A 164 19.17 -40.58 49.85
CA CYS A 164 17.75 -40.51 50.17
C CYS A 164 16.88 -41.07 49.05
N ALA A 165 15.81 -41.77 49.40
CA ALA A 165 14.68 -42.09 48.54
C ALA A 165 13.39 -41.66 49.25
N ASP A 166 12.48 -41.03 48.54
CA ASP A 166 11.23 -40.48 49.10
C ASP A 166 10.12 -40.69 48.07
N ALA A 167 9.89 -39.75 47.15
CA ALA A 167 8.82 -39.89 46.15
C ALA A 167 9.24 -39.53 44.71
N VAL A 168 8.56 -40.13 43.73
CA VAL A 168 8.66 -39.76 42.30
C VAL A 168 7.30 -39.28 41.78
N ARG A 169 7.30 -38.32 40.85
CA ARG A 169 6.10 -37.79 40.21
C ARG A 169 6.25 -37.79 38.69
N PHE A 170 5.25 -38.33 38.01
CA PHE A 170 5.13 -38.40 36.55
C PHE A 170 3.98 -37.51 36.08
N VAL A 171 4.27 -36.47 35.29
CA VAL A 171 3.27 -35.51 34.78
C VAL A 171 3.15 -35.67 33.26
N PRO A 172 2.00 -36.10 32.72
CA PRO A 172 1.81 -36.20 31.27
C PRO A 172 1.87 -34.83 30.57
N ILE A 173 2.56 -34.79 29.43
CA ILE A 173 2.52 -33.66 28.50
C ILE A 173 1.52 -34.00 27.40
N GLY A 174 0.55 -33.13 27.16
CA GLY A 174 -0.33 -33.26 26.00
C GLY A 174 0.49 -33.16 24.71
N SER A 175 0.53 -34.22 23.90
CA SER A 175 1.11 -34.21 22.56
C SER A 175 0.02 -34.07 21.49
N SER A 176 0.27 -33.30 20.45
CA SER A 176 -0.64 -33.17 19.32
C SER A 176 0.13 -32.85 18.05
N ALA A 177 -0.32 -33.41 16.94
CA ALA A 177 0.15 -32.98 15.63
C ALA A 177 -0.14 -31.48 15.43
N PRO A 178 0.63 -30.79 14.58
CA PRO A 178 0.38 -29.40 14.27
C PRO A 178 -0.96 -29.23 13.54
N THR A 179 -1.58 -28.08 13.70
CA THR A 179 -2.72 -27.66 12.89
C THR A 179 -2.64 -26.15 12.68
N ILE A 180 -2.65 -25.71 11.42
CA ILE A 180 -2.62 -24.31 11.01
C ILE A 180 -4.03 -23.73 11.23
N THR A 181 -4.09 -22.51 11.75
CA THR A 181 -5.35 -21.83 12.16
C THR A 181 -5.50 -20.43 11.60
N SER A 182 -4.45 -19.87 10.99
CA SER A 182 -4.47 -18.56 10.34
C SER A 182 -4.93 -18.66 8.89
N ASP A 183 -5.57 -17.61 8.37
CA ASP A 183 -5.83 -17.43 6.95
C ASP A 183 -4.73 -16.57 6.29
N PRO A 184 -4.29 -16.89 5.06
CA PRO A 184 -3.21 -16.17 4.40
C PRO A 184 -3.67 -14.84 3.80
N ILE A 185 -2.74 -13.89 3.71
CA ILE A 185 -2.94 -12.66 2.93
C ILE A 185 -2.67 -12.99 1.46
N THR A 186 -3.68 -12.90 0.61
CA THR A 186 -3.62 -13.35 -0.79
C THR A 186 -3.30 -12.25 -1.80
N THR A 187 -2.92 -11.06 -1.33
CA THR A 187 -2.57 -9.92 -2.18
C THR A 187 -1.22 -9.33 -1.77
N GLY A 188 -0.45 -8.84 -2.74
CA GLY A 188 0.79 -8.12 -2.51
C GLY A 188 1.04 -7.03 -3.55
N SER A 189 2.06 -6.20 -3.30
CA SER A 189 2.42 -5.11 -4.22
C SER A 189 3.90 -5.18 -4.57
N VAL A 190 4.22 -4.95 -5.84
CA VAL A 190 5.63 -4.85 -6.27
C VAL A 190 6.37 -3.79 -5.46
N GLY A 191 7.53 -4.15 -4.91
CA GLY A 191 8.40 -3.26 -4.14
C GLY A 191 7.98 -3.01 -2.69
N LEU A 192 6.81 -3.48 -2.25
CA LEU A 192 6.37 -3.34 -0.85
C LEU A 192 6.61 -4.63 -0.05
N PRO A 193 6.96 -4.52 1.25
CA PRO A 193 7.08 -5.68 2.12
C PRO A 193 5.75 -6.44 2.26
N TYR A 194 5.79 -7.73 2.02
CA TYR A 194 4.74 -8.69 2.34
C TYR A 194 5.15 -9.46 3.59
N THR A 195 4.29 -9.48 4.61
CA THR A 195 4.48 -10.27 5.83
C THR A 195 3.23 -11.07 6.14
N TYR A 196 3.42 -12.31 6.59
CA TYR A 196 2.31 -13.16 7.02
C TYR A 196 2.76 -14.04 8.20
N ASP A 197 2.03 -13.98 9.31
CA ASP A 197 2.36 -14.73 10.52
C ASP A 197 1.51 -16.02 10.62
N VAL A 198 2.11 -17.15 10.27
CA VAL A 198 1.42 -18.45 10.23
C VAL A 198 1.15 -18.94 11.65
N GLN A 199 -0.11 -18.90 12.08
CA GLN A 199 -0.52 -19.38 13.40
C GLN A 199 -0.85 -20.86 13.36
N ALA A 200 -0.20 -21.66 14.20
CA ALA A 200 -0.51 -23.07 14.38
C ALA A 200 -0.47 -23.48 15.86
N TYR A 201 -1.30 -24.46 16.23
CA TYR A 201 -1.18 -25.15 17.53
C TYR A 201 -0.56 -26.53 17.33
N GLY A 202 0.16 -27.02 18.33
CA GLY A 202 0.73 -28.37 18.36
C GLY A 202 1.81 -28.50 19.42
N SER A 203 2.10 -29.74 19.84
CA SER A 203 3.10 -30.02 20.87
C SER A 203 3.78 -31.36 20.58
N PRO A 204 5.11 -31.48 20.68
CA PRO A 204 6.09 -30.50 21.15
C PRO A 204 6.40 -29.43 20.07
N THR A 205 7.48 -28.65 20.27
CA THR A 205 7.92 -27.52 19.43
C THR A 205 7.64 -27.70 17.94
N LEU A 206 7.00 -26.68 17.36
CA LEU A 206 6.64 -26.62 15.95
C LEU A 206 7.84 -26.16 15.10
N LEU A 207 7.97 -26.74 13.92
CA LEU A 207 8.92 -26.35 12.88
C LEU A 207 8.14 -25.89 11.64
N TYR A 208 8.37 -24.65 11.23
CA TYR A 208 7.74 -24.02 10.07
C TYR A 208 8.69 -24.03 8.86
N GLU A 209 8.17 -24.35 7.68
CA GLU A 209 8.94 -24.33 6.44
C GLU A 209 8.08 -23.94 5.23
N LEU A 210 8.72 -23.35 4.21
CA LEU A 210 8.12 -23.10 2.90
C LEU A 210 8.50 -24.25 1.97
N THR A 211 7.50 -24.99 1.51
CA THR A 211 7.68 -26.10 0.56
C THR A 211 7.47 -25.66 -0.89
N SER A 212 6.79 -24.53 -1.10
CA SER A 212 6.68 -23.81 -2.36
C SER A 212 6.62 -22.31 -2.08
N ALA A 213 7.43 -21.50 -2.76
CA ALA A 213 7.47 -20.06 -2.56
C ALA A 213 8.12 -19.34 -3.76
N PRO A 214 7.78 -18.06 -4.02
CA PRO A 214 8.50 -17.23 -4.97
C PRO A 214 9.94 -16.93 -4.52
N GLY A 215 10.79 -16.56 -5.48
CA GLY A 215 12.17 -16.18 -5.19
C GLY A 215 12.26 -15.04 -4.17
N GLY A 216 13.15 -15.19 -3.18
CA GLY A 216 13.38 -14.20 -2.13
C GLY A 216 12.41 -14.25 -0.95
N MET A 217 11.37 -15.09 -0.98
CA MET A 217 10.49 -15.28 0.17
C MET A 217 11.15 -16.19 1.21
N THR A 218 10.99 -15.84 2.49
CA THR A 218 11.55 -16.58 3.63
C THR A 218 10.50 -16.80 4.70
N ILE A 219 10.68 -17.82 5.55
CA ILE A 219 9.88 -18.06 6.76
C ILE A 219 10.79 -18.28 7.96
N ASN A 220 10.43 -17.72 9.12
CA ASN A 220 11.11 -18.03 10.37
C ASN A 220 10.69 -19.43 10.87
N PRO A 221 11.62 -20.39 11.01
CA PRO A 221 11.28 -21.78 11.33
C PRO A 221 10.73 -22.00 12.75
N ALA A 222 10.89 -21.03 13.66
CA ALA A 222 10.39 -21.11 15.03
C ALA A 222 9.08 -20.34 15.23
N THR A 223 8.86 -19.25 14.49
CA THR A 223 7.70 -18.36 14.70
C THR A 223 6.64 -18.46 13.60
N GLY A 224 6.97 -18.97 12.42
CA GLY A 224 6.03 -19.00 11.28
C GLY A 224 5.91 -17.68 10.51
N LEU A 225 6.72 -16.66 10.85
CA LEU A 225 6.67 -15.35 10.17
C LEU A 225 7.29 -15.44 8.77
N ILE A 226 6.46 -15.28 7.75
CA ILE A 226 6.85 -15.11 6.36
C ILE A 226 7.23 -13.66 6.09
N SER A 227 8.30 -13.46 5.32
CA SER A 227 8.74 -12.16 4.82
C SER A 227 9.15 -12.25 3.35
N TRP A 228 8.68 -11.29 2.55
CA TRP A 228 8.96 -11.20 1.12
C TRP A 228 8.85 -9.76 0.62
N THR A 229 9.48 -9.44 -0.50
CA THR A 229 9.26 -8.19 -1.24
C THR A 229 9.15 -8.55 -2.72
N PRO A 230 7.93 -8.55 -3.30
CA PRO A 230 7.73 -8.92 -4.69
C PRO A 230 8.48 -7.96 -5.63
N THR A 231 9.10 -8.49 -6.69
CA THR A 231 9.81 -7.68 -7.69
C THR A 231 9.11 -7.65 -9.05
N ALA A 232 8.01 -8.40 -9.20
CA ALA A 232 7.22 -8.49 -10.42
C ALA A 232 5.75 -8.75 -10.09
N THR A 233 4.87 -8.35 -11.00
CA THR A 233 3.44 -8.65 -10.93
C THR A 233 3.15 -10.11 -11.31
N GLY A 234 1.97 -10.58 -10.92
CA GLY A 234 1.46 -11.91 -11.27
C GLY A 234 1.00 -12.71 -10.04
N SER A 235 0.57 -13.94 -10.30
CA SER A 235 0.10 -14.86 -9.27
C SER A 235 1.24 -15.78 -8.81
N PHE A 236 1.53 -15.78 -7.51
CA PHE A 236 2.62 -16.55 -6.91
C PHE A 236 2.08 -17.60 -5.95
N ASN A 237 2.35 -18.87 -6.23
CA ASN A 237 1.97 -19.98 -5.35
C ASN A 237 2.87 -20.02 -4.12
N VAL A 238 2.25 -20.19 -2.95
CA VAL A 238 2.93 -20.40 -1.68
C VAL A 238 2.35 -21.64 -1.01
N THR A 239 3.22 -22.48 -0.43
CA THR A 239 2.80 -23.60 0.41
C THR A 239 3.67 -23.65 1.66
N VAL A 240 3.01 -23.51 2.80
CA VAL A 240 3.61 -23.61 4.13
C VAL A 240 3.36 -25.00 4.69
N ARG A 241 4.37 -25.55 5.36
CA ARG A 241 4.26 -26.78 6.16
C ARG A 241 4.67 -26.49 7.59
N VAL A 242 3.88 -26.96 8.56
CA VAL A 242 4.20 -26.92 9.98
C VAL A 242 4.29 -28.35 10.48
N SER A 243 5.38 -28.71 11.15
CA SER A 243 5.66 -30.10 11.55
C SER A 243 6.15 -30.22 12.99
N ASN A 244 5.92 -31.38 13.60
CA ASN A 244 6.60 -31.84 14.82
C ASN A 244 6.73 -33.37 14.79
N SER A 245 7.16 -34.00 15.89
CA SER A 245 7.34 -35.45 15.97
C SER A 245 6.05 -36.28 15.89
N PHE A 246 4.88 -35.65 15.91
CA PHE A 246 3.57 -36.30 15.87
C PHE A 246 2.83 -36.10 14.54
N GLY A 247 3.33 -35.24 13.65
CA GLY A 247 2.74 -35.05 12.33
C GLY A 247 3.10 -33.72 11.70
N SER A 248 2.37 -33.37 10.64
CA SER A 248 2.46 -32.07 10.00
C SER A 248 1.12 -31.65 9.44
N ASP A 249 0.96 -30.34 9.28
CA ASP A 249 -0.15 -29.72 8.55
C ASP A 249 0.40 -28.79 7.46
N THR A 250 -0.40 -28.55 6.43
CA THR A 250 0.01 -27.79 5.24
C THR A 250 -1.09 -26.85 4.79
N GLN A 251 -0.69 -25.63 4.40
CA GLN A 251 -1.58 -24.63 3.83
C GLN A 251 -1.00 -24.12 2.51
N SER A 252 -1.80 -24.19 1.44
CA SER A 252 -1.45 -23.66 0.12
C SER A 252 -2.35 -22.49 -0.24
N PHE A 253 -1.77 -21.44 -0.82
CA PHE A 253 -2.48 -20.26 -1.27
C PHE A 253 -1.75 -19.58 -2.42
N VAL A 254 -2.43 -18.64 -3.07
CA VAL A 254 -1.90 -17.81 -4.16
C VAL A 254 -1.84 -16.37 -3.66
N ILE A 255 -0.73 -15.69 -3.93
CA ILE A 255 -0.61 -14.24 -3.73
C ILE A 255 -0.70 -13.60 -5.11
N ASP A 256 -1.74 -12.81 -5.33
CA ASP A 256 -1.85 -11.94 -6.51
C ASP A 256 -1.10 -10.64 -6.24
N VAL A 257 -0.02 -10.42 -7.00
CA VAL A 257 0.82 -9.24 -6.89
C VAL A 257 0.53 -8.28 -8.04
N GLU A 258 0.17 -7.07 -7.66
CA GLU A 258 -0.07 -5.98 -8.59
C GLU A 258 0.95 -4.85 -8.38
N ILE A 259 1.01 -3.92 -9.33
CA ILE A 259 1.64 -2.63 -9.07
C ILE A 259 0.60 -1.80 -8.33
N THR A 260 0.80 -1.57 -7.04
CA THR A 260 0.08 -0.51 -6.36
C THR A 260 0.80 0.79 -6.68
N THR A 261 0.28 1.52 -7.67
CA THR A 261 0.71 2.90 -7.87
C THR A 261 0.15 3.70 -6.70
N VAL A 262 0.99 3.95 -5.69
CA VAL A 262 0.66 4.90 -4.64
C VAL A 262 0.49 6.25 -5.32
N ARG A 263 -0.67 6.86 -5.12
CA ARG A 263 -0.95 8.23 -5.58
C ARG A 263 -0.58 9.18 -4.47
N TYR A 264 0.35 10.08 -4.75
CA TYR A 264 0.94 10.95 -3.73
C TYR A 264 0.29 12.33 -3.69
N THR A 265 -0.38 12.73 -4.78
CA THR A 265 -0.81 14.10 -4.99
C THR A 265 -2.31 14.19 -5.16
N THR A 266 -2.91 15.06 -4.37
CA THR A 266 -4.33 15.44 -4.45
C THR A 266 -4.44 16.93 -4.70
N VAL A 267 -5.38 17.35 -5.54
CA VAL A 267 -5.74 18.76 -5.73
C VAL A 267 -7.15 19.01 -5.22
N ALA A 268 -7.32 20.10 -4.48
CA ALA A 268 -8.61 20.54 -3.98
C ALA A 268 -8.75 22.07 -4.10
N ILE A 269 -10.00 22.54 -4.00
CA ILE A 269 -10.32 23.96 -3.95
C ILE A 269 -11.15 24.21 -2.69
N GLN A 270 -10.80 25.26 -1.96
CA GLN A 270 -11.65 25.83 -0.92
C GLN A 270 -11.78 27.33 -1.16
N ASN A 271 -13.02 27.82 -1.36
CA ASN A 271 -13.28 29.19 -1.79
C ASN A 271 -12.43 29.56 -3.02
N GLU A 272 -11.65 30.63 -2.97
CA GLU A 272 -10.81 31.11 -4.09
C GLU A 272 -9.41 30.49 -4.13
N GLN A 273 -9.13 29.45 -3.32
CA GLN A 273 -7.76 28.95 -3.08
C GLN A 273 -7.59 27.50 -3.52
N PHE A 274 -6.44 27.21 -4.13
CA PHE A 274 -5.99 25.85 -4.43
C PHE A 274 -5.23 25.22 -3.26
N TYR A 275 -5.43 23.92 -3.11
CA TYR A 275 -4.74 23.07 -2.16
C TYR A 275 -4.08 21.92 -2.90
N ILE A 276 -2.86 21.56 -2.49
CA ILE A 276 -2.17 20.34 -2.88
C ILE A 276 -1.87 19.55 -1.60
N ASN A 277 -2.34 18.31 -1.52
CA ASN A 277 -2.15 17.45 -0.34
C ASN A 277 -2.62 18.10 0.96
N ASP A 278 -3.82 18.69 0.93
CA ASP A 278 -4.43 19.43 2.05
C ASP A 278 -3.65 20.67 2.54
N HIS A 279 -2.60 21.08 1.82
CA HIS A 279 -1.85 22.32 2.08
C HIS A 279 -2.19 23.38 1.04
N LEU A 280 -2.28 24.65 1.46
CA LEU A 280 -2.40 25.77 0.54
C LEU A 280 -1.21 25.79 -0.42
N THR A 281 -1.47 26.00 -1.71
CA THR A 281 -0.38 26.28 -2.64
C THR A 281 0.35 27.55 -2.19
N TYR A 282 1.68 27.53 -2.17
CA TYR A 282 2.50 28.66 -1.70
C TYR A 282 2.09 29.19 -0.29
N GLU A 283 1.77 28.29 0.64
CA GLU A 283 1.32 28.62 2.01
C GLU A 283 2.15 29.74 2.68
N GLY A 284 1.49 30.79 3.16
CA GLY A 284 2.12 31.93 3.83
C GLY A 284 2.92 32.87 2.92
N ARG A 285 2.91 32.67 1.59
CA ARG A 285 3.69 33.48 0.66
C ARG A 285 2.98 34.79 0.31
N THR A 286 3.75 35.87 0.34
CA THR A 286 3.40 37.17 -0.25
C THR A 286 4.53 37.64 -1.18
N TRP A 287 4.19 38.45 -2.19
CA TRP A 287 5.16 39.07 -3.09
C TRP A 287 4.74 40.50 -3.40
N ASN A 288 5.63 41.46 -3.16
CA ASN A 288 5.36 42.90 -3.30
C ASN A 288 4.08 43.38 -2.61
N GLY A 289 3.78 42.81 -1.43
CA GLY A 289 2.58 43.13 -0.64
C GLY A 289 1.29 42.42 -1.10
N ASN A 290 1.33 41.63 -2.17
CA ASN A 290 0.20 40.84 -2.66
C ASN A 290 0.25 39.42 -2.09
N ILE A 291 -0.92 38.85 -1.81
CA ILE A 291 -1.07 37.48 -1.32
C ILE A 291 -0.86 36.52 -2.49
N ILE A 292 0.03 35.53 -2.30
CA ILE A 292 0.35 34.51 -3.31
C ILE A 292 -0.18 33.13 -2.89
N GLU A 293 -0.30 32.88 -1.58
CA GLU A 293 -0.88 31.64 -1.10
C GLU A 293 -2.26 31.36 -1.71
N GLY A 294 -2.53 30.11 -2.07
CA GLY A 294 -3.75 29.69 -2.75
C GLY A 294 -3.76 29.90 -4.27
N LEU A 295 -2.79 30.60 -4.86
CA LEU A 295 -2.65 30.71 -6.32
C LEU A 295 -1.96 29.47 -6.92
N LEU A 296 -2.16 29.23 -8.21
CA LEU A 296 -1.63 28.07 -8.94
C LEU A 296 -0.92 28.52 -10.22
N PHE A 297 0.35 28.90 -10.12
CA PHE A 297 1.14 29.31 -11.28
C PHE A 297 1.44 28.13 -12.20
N ASN A 298 1.32 28.37 -13.51
CA ASN A 298 1.42 27.34 -14.51
C ASN A 298 2.14 27.80 -15.79
N ALA A 299 2.32 26.86 -16.71
CA ALA A 299 2.67 27.14 -18.10
C ALA A 299 1.78 26.31 -19.03
N ARG A 300 1.51 26.84 -20.23
CA ARG A 300 0.78 26.13 -21.27
C ARG A 300 1.71 25.23 -22.06
N LEU A 301 1.62 23.93 -21.79
CA LEU A 301 2.51 22.89 -22.34
C LEU A 301 1.70 21.83 -23.10
N VAL A 302 0.68 22.26 -23.85
CA VAL A 302 -0.41 21.40 -24.35
C VAL A 302 0.03 20.32 -25.33
N ASN A 303 1.18 20.48 -25.98
CA ASN A 303 1.69 19.54 -26.98
C ASN A 303 2.60 18.45 -26.39
N GLY A 304 2.64 18.26 -25.07
CA GLY A 304 3.48 17.24 -24.41
C GLY A 304 3.20 15.80 -24.84
N ILE A 305 1.97 15.49 -25.27
CA ILE A 305 1.56 14.17 -25.78
C ILE A 305 1.22 14.14 -27.28
N PHE A 306 1.55 15.22 -27.99
CA PHE A 306 1.18 15.42 -29.38
C PHE A 306 1.74 14.31 -30.29
N ASP A 307 0.96 13.93 -31.29
CA ASP A 307 1.46 13.21 -32.46
C ASP A 307 0.69 13.61 -33.71
N ASP A 308 1.38 13.68 -34.85
CA ASP A 308 0.76 14.02 -36.12
C ASP A 308 0.59 12.78 -36.98
N LEU A 309 -0.63 12.28 -37.03
CA LEU A 309 -1.01 11.11 -37.81
C LEU A 309 -1.18 11.44 -39.30
N ASN A 310 -1.09 12.72 -39.70
CA ASN A 310 -1.15 13.09 -41.11
C ASN A 310 0.23 12.90 -41.76
N PRO A 311 0.36 11.98 -42.73
CA PRO A 311 1.64 11.69 -43.39
C PRO A 311 2.21 12.89 -44.19
N GLN A 312 1.38 13.88 -44.51
CA GLN A 312 1.79 15.07 -45.25
C GLN A 312 2.45 16.13 -44.35
N THR A 313 2.07 16.19 -43.07
CA THR A 313 2.51 17.23 -42.14
C THR A 313 3.43 16.73 -41.04
N VAL A 314 3.47 15.42 -40.76
CA VAL A 314 4.34 14.83 -39.72
C VAL A 314 5.81 15.18 -39.90
N ASN A 315 6.25 15.35 -41.15
CA ASN A 315 7.63 15.71 -41.49
C ASN A 315 8.00 17.17 -41.14
N LEU A 316 7.04 18.01 -40.73
CA LEU A 316 7.30 19.38 -40.30
C LEU A 316 7.91 19.43 -38.89
N TRP A 317 7.69 18.39 -38.08
CA TRP A 317 8.03 18.36 -36.65
C TRP A 317 9.37 17.68 -36.36
N LYS A 318 10.20 17.44 -37.38
CA LYS A 318 11.45 16.71 -37.24
C LYS A 318 12.41 17.37 -36.25
N TYR A 319 12.97 16.56 -35.36
CA TYR A 319 14.05 17.03 -34.50
C TYR A 319 15.31 17.37 -35.32
N PRO A 320 16.00 18.49 -35.03
CA PRO A 320 17.17 18.93 -35.80
C PRO A 320 18.33 17.93 -35.85
N ASP A 321 18.50 17.12 -34.81
CA ASP A 321 19.60 16.17 -34.64
C ASP A 321 19.36 14.83 -35.36
N THR A 322 18.12 14.35 -35.36
CA THR A 322 17.75 13.03 -35.91
C THR A 322 17.06 13.13 -37.28
N GLY A 323 16.51 14.30 -37.62
CA GLY A 323 15.77 14.51 -38.87
C GLY A 323 14.45 13.75 -38.95
N ILE A 324 13.93 13.24 -37.83
CA ILE A 324 12.66 12.50 -37.73
C ILE A 324 11.80 13.08 -36.60
N TRP A 325 10.48 12.99 -36.75
CA TRP A 325 9.54 13.23 -35.66
C TRP A 325 9.42 11.94 -34.84
N ASP A 326 9.48 12.08 -33.52
CA ASP A 326 9.28 10.98 -32.57
C ASP A 326 8.40 11.50 -31.42
N PRO A 327 7.13 11.08 -31.36
CA PRO A 327 6.21 11.56 -30.32
C PRO A 327 6.56 10.99 -28.93
N ASN A 328 7.20 9.82 -28.86
CA ASN A 328 7.63 9.24 -27.59
C ASN A 328 8.85 9.98 -27.03
N ARG A 329 9.75 10.41 -27.90
CA ARG A 329 10.85 11.32 -27.52
C ARG A 329 10.30 12.63 -26.97
N ASN A 330 9.34 13.26 -27.64
CA ASN A 330 8.71 14.49 -27.18
C ASN A 330 8.14 14.36 -25.76
N THR A 331 7.37 13.30 -25.50
CA THR A 331 6.84 13.04 -24.16
C THR A 331 7.93 12.71 -23.14
N SER A 332 8.95 11.94 -23.52
CA SER A 332 10.04 11.59 -22.59
C SER A 332 10.86 12.81 -22.18
N GLU A 333 11.17 13.69 -23.13
CA GLU A 333 11.87 14.95 -22.86
C GLU A 333 11.02 15.90 -22.01
N PHE A 334 9.70 15.94 -22.22
CA PHE A 334 8.77 16.64 -21.33
C PHE A 334 8.89 16.14 -19.89
N VAL A 335 8.75 14.82 -19.68
CA VAL A 335 8.82 14.18 -18.36
C VAL A 335 10.15 14.47 -17.67
N ASN A 336 11.26 14.45 -18.41
CA ASN A 336 12.59 14.73 -17.87
C ASN A 336 12.76 16.19 -17.40
N ALA A 337 12.09 17.14 -18.05
CA ALA A 337 12.18 18.56 -17.70
C ALA A 337 11.32 18.96 -16.49
N MET A 338 10.28 18.19 -16.15
CA MET A 338 9.30 18.54 -15.11
C MET A 338 9.92 18.85 -13.74
N GLN A 339 10.95 18.09 -13.34
CA GLN A 339 11.63 18.33 -12.06
C GLN A 339 12.25 19.73 -12.00
N GLU A 340 12.81 20.21 -13.11
CA GLU A 340 13.44 21.52 -13.20
C GLU A 340 12.39 22.63 -13.01
N TRP A 341 11.25 22.53 -13.70
CA TRP A 341 10.16 23.49 -13.54
C TRP A 341 9.60 23.50 -12.12
N ARG A 342 9.45 22.31 -11.52
CA ARG A 342 8.99 22.16 -10.14
C ARG A 342 9.92 22.81 -9.13
N ASN A 343 11.23 22.71 -9.36
CA ASN A 343 12.27 23.32 -8.52
C ASN A 343 12.25 24.86 -8.61
N GLN A 344 11.70 25.42 -9.68
CA GLN A 344 11.54 26.87 -9.89
C GLN A 344 10.15 27.38 -9.48
N GLY A 345 9.39 26.60 -8.72
CA GLY A 345 8.14 27.05 -8.12
C GLY A 345 6.90 26.86 -8.98
N MET A 346 7.01 26.24 -10.17
CA MET A 346 5.84 25.88 -10.96
C MET A 346 5.12 24.68 -10.31
N LEU A 347 3.83 24.84 -10.03
CA LEU A 347 3.01 23.79 -9.40
C LEU A 347 2.00 23.16 -10.35
N ALA A 348 1.74 23.77 -11.51
CA ALA A 348 0.82 23.24 -12.49
C ALA A 348 1.28 23.46 -13.94
N PHE A 349 0.65 22.76 -14.87
CA PHE A 349 0.78 23.03 -16.31
C PHE A 349 -0.47 22.59 -17.06
N SER A 350 -0.75 23.26 -18.17
CA SER A 350 -1.81 22.86 -19.09
C SER A 350 -1.31 21.83 -20.09
N LEU A 351 -2.01 20.71 -20.18
CA LEU A 351 -1.78 19.63 -21.15
C LEU A 351 -3.10 19.40 -21.91
N ASN A 352 -3.09 19.11 -23.21
CA ASN A 352 -4.35 18.84 -23.94
C ASN A 352 -4.27 17.54 -24.74
N ILE A 353 -5.30 16.69 -24.65
CA ILE A 353 -5.36 15.41 -25.37
C ILE A 353 -5.36 15.61 -26.89
N GLN A 354 -6.02 16.66 -27.37
CA GLN A 354 -6.00 17.08 -28.78
C GLN A 354 -4.92 18.14 -29.06
N GLY A 355 -4.04 18.39 -28.10
CA GLY A 355 -2.94 19.35 -28.21
C GLY A 355 -3.42 20.79 -28.39
N GLY A 356 -2.59 21.59 -29.05
CA GLY A 356 -2.96 22.89 -29.60
C GLY A 356 -2.22 23.14 -30.90
N SER A 357 -2.19 24.38 -31.37
CA SER A 357 -1.42 24.71 -32.58
C SER A 357 0.08 24.33 -32.40
N PRO A 358 0.65 23.42 -33.20
CA PRO A 358 2.05 23.02 -33.12
C PRO A 358 3.02 24.09 -33.65
N THR A 359 2.49 25.23 -34.13
CA THR A 359 3.27 26.37 -34.60
C THR A 359 3.18 27.59 -33.67
N GLY A 360 2.55 27.47 -32.51
CA GLY A 360 2.25 28.61 -31.64
C GLY A 360 0.83 29.10 -31.86
N TYR A 361 0.66 29.85 -32.93
CA TYR A 361 -0.64 30.28 -33.43
C TYR A 361 -0.91 29.72 -34.83
N GLY A 362 -2.18 29.63 -35.19
CA GLY A 362 -2.64 29.29 -36.52
C GLY A 362 -3.19 27.88 -36.65
N SER A 363 -3.65 27.57 -37.86
CA SER A 363 -4.29 26.31 -38.22
C SER A 363 -3.59 25.67 -39.42
N GLY A 364 -3.71 24.36 -39.51
CA GLY A 364 -3.22 23.56 -40.62
C GLY A 364 -3.84 22.17 -40.58
N ASN A 365 -3.44 21.33 -41.52
CA ASN A 365 -4.07 20.02 -41.72
C ASN A 365 -3.42 18.90 -40.89
N TRP A 366 -2.68 19.21 -39.82
CA TRP A 366 -2.12 18.18 -38.94
C TRP A 366 -3.23 17.42 -38.22
N LEU A 367 -2.99 16.15 -37.93
CA LEU A 367 -3.97 15.25 -37.35
C LEU A 367 -3.48 14.74 -36.00
N ASN A 368 -3.93 15.38 -34.92
CA ASN A 368 -3.64 15.07 -33.53
C ASN A 368 -4.95 14.76 -32.77
N PRO A 369 -5.66 13.67 -33.11
CA PRO A 369 -7.07 13.52 -32.75
C PRO A 369 -7.29 13.13 -31.28
N GLY A 370 -6.31 12.50 -30.61
CA GLY A 370 -6.42 11.97 -29.24
C GLY A 370 -7.41 10.81 -29.03
N TYR A 371 -8.42 10.72 -29.90
CA TYR A 371 -9.53 9.79 -29.86
C TYR A 371 -9.71 9.11 -31.22
N PHE A 372 -10.43 8.00 -31.24
CA PHE A 372 -11.09 7.51 -32.45
C PHE A 372 -12.36 8.32 -32.72
N ALA A 373 -12.90 8.24 -33.95
CA ALA A 373 -14.03 9.06 -34.38
C ALA A 373 -15.34 8.83 -33.59
N ASP A 374 -15.44 7.70 -32.87
CA ASP A 374 -16.53 7.35 -31.96
C ASP A 374 -16.31 7.83 -30.52
N GLY A 375 -15.18 8.48 -30.23
CA GLY A 375 -14.80 8.93 -28.89
C GLY A 375 -14.10 7.86 -28.04
N ASN A 376 -13.74 6.70 -28.59
CA ASN A 376 -12.88 5.76 -27.87
C ASN A 376 -11.46 6.30 -27.74
N LEU A 377 -10.82 6.05 -26.60
CA LEU A 377 -9.46 6.51 -26.32
C LEU A 377 -8.45 5.76 -27.19
N ARG A 378 -7.41 6.46 -27.64
CA ARG A 378 -6.28 5.82 -28.32
C ARG A 378 -5.19 5.47 -27.31
N THR A 379 -4.80 4.20 -27.26
CA THR A 379 -3.84 3.69 -26.26
C THR A 379 -2.49 4.41 -26.33
N ASP A 380 -1.97 4.68 -27.53
CA ASP A 380 -0.71 5.42 -27.74
C ASP A 380 -0.71 6.82 -27.12
N TYR A 381 -1.83 7.53 -27.18
CA TYR A 381 -1.98 8.83 -26.51
C TYR A 381 -2.11 8.69 -25.00
N MET A 382 -2.86 7.68 -24.54
CA MET A 382 -3.07 7.45 -23.11
C MET A 382 -1.80 6.97 -22.40
N ASP A 383 -0.94 6.20 -23.06
CA ASP A 383 0.36 5.77 -22.52
C ASP A 383 1.31 6.98 -22.31
N ARG A 384 1.30 7.93 -23.25
CA ARG A 384 2.06 9.19 -23.13
C ARG A 384 1.48 10.08 -22.03
N LEU A 385 0.15 10.20 -21.97
CA LEU A 385 -0.55 10.94 -20.92
C LEU A 385 -0.27 10.36 -19.52
N GLU A 386 -0.37 9.03 -19.36
CA GLU A 386 -0.08 8.32 -18.12
C GLU A 386 1.34 8.61 -17.62
N SER A 387 2.32 8.65 -18.53
CA SER A 387 3.71 8.95 -18.19
C SER A 387 3.87 10.35 -17.59
N ILE A 388 3.20 11.36 -18.15
CA ILE A 388 3.21 12.73 -17.64
C ILE A 388 2.45 12.87 -16.33
N ILE A 389 1.24 12.31 -16.21
CA ILE A 389 0.45 12.42 -14.97
C ILE A 389 1.14 11.68 -13.83
N ASN A 390 1.76 10.53 -14.08
CA ASN A 390 2.55 9.81 -13.08
C ASN A 390 3.73 10.65 -12.56
N LYS A 391 4.45 11.33 -13.46
CA LYS A 391 5.54 12.21 -13.02
C LYS A 391 5.01 13.44 -12.27
N ALA A 392 3.88 14.01 -12.70
CA ALA A 392 3.25 15.10 -11.97
C ALA A 392 2.83 14.68 -10.55
N ASP A 393 2.29 13.48 -10.40
CA ASP A 393 1.89 12.91 -9.11
C ASP A 393 3.09 12.69 -8.19
N GLU A 394 4.22 12.20 -8.72
CA GLU A 394 5.48 12.08 -7.99
C GLU A 394 6.01 13.45 -7.49
N LEU A 395 5.85 14.50 -8.30
CA LEU A 395 6.41 15.83 -8.04
C LEU A 395 5.52 16.77 -7.21
N GLY A 396 4.29 16.34 -6.87
CA GLY A 396 3.34 17.25 -6.23
C GLY A 396 2.83 18.34 -7.17
N MET A 397 2.65 18.02 -8.46
CA MET A 397 2.18 18.95 -9.50
C MET A 397 0.76 18.62 -9.96
N VAL A 398 0.02 19.66 -10.37
CA VAL A 398 -1.33 19.59 -10.90
C VAL A 398 -1.32 19.64 -12.42
N VAL A 399 -2.01 18.70 -13.05
CA VAL A 399 -2.23 18.73 -14.51
C VAL A 399 -3.58 19.41 -14.80
N ILE A 400 -3.56 20.50 -15.55
CA ILE A 400 -4.76 21.12 -16.11
C ILE A 400 -5.00 20.44 -17.46
N LEU A 401 -5.87 19.43 -17.49
CA LEU A 401 -6.05 18.55 -18.63
C LEU A 401 -7.20 19.04 -19.52
N GLY A 402 -6.84 19.62 -20.67
CA GLY A 402 -7.72 19.92 -21.79
C GLY A 402 -8.15 18.66 -22.54
N LEU A 403 -9.44 18.54 -22.85
CA LEU A 403 -9.96 17.36 -23.55
C LEU A 403 -10.14 17.58 -25.06
N PHE A 404 -10.63 18.76 -25.45
CA PHE A 404 -10.91 19.08 -26.84
C PHE A 404 -10.24 20.36 -27.31
N TYR A 405 -9.94 20.41 -28.61
CA TYR A 405 -9.33 21.57 -29.27
C TYR A 405 -10.01 21.81 -30.62
N PHE A 406 -10.30 23.07 -30.93
CA PHE A 406 -10.91 23.43 -32.21
C PHE A 406 -10.00 23.04 -33.39
N GLY A 407 -10.58 22.49 -34.45
CA GLY A 407 -9.82 21.96 -35.59
C GLY A 407 -9.17 20.61 -35.32
N GLN A 408 -9.49 19.97 -34.19
CA GLN A 408 -9.30 18.54 -33.96
C GLN A 408 -10.62 17.87 -33.53
N ASP A 409 -11.59 18.64 -33.03
CA ASP A 409 -12.93 18.16 -32.73
C ASP A 409 -13.66 17.65 -33.98
N GLU A 410 -13.38 18.20 -35.16
CA GLU A 410 -13.93 17.78 -36.47
C GLU A 410 -13.74 16.28 -36.79
N TYR A 411 -12.79 15.61 -36.13
CA TYR A 411 -12.54 14.18 -36.31
C TYR A 411 -13.47 13.30 -35.45
N LEU A 412 -14.29 13.89 -34.58
CA LEU A 412 -15.36 13.20 -33.86
C LEU A 412 -16.64 13.20 -34.71
N THR A 413 -17.31 12.05 -34.77
CA THR A 413 -18.40 11.85 -35.75
C THR A 413 -19.63 12.71 -35.44
N ASN A 414 -19.96 12.90 -34.16
CA ASN A 414 -21.17 13.59 -33.71
C ASN A 414 -21.09 13.93 -32.21
N GLU A 415 -22.14 14.58 -31.68
CA GLU A 415 -22.25 14.94 -30.26
C GLU A 415 -22.12 13.73 -29.32
N ALA A 416 -22.61 12.55 -29.71
CA ALA A 416 -22.47 11.35 -28.88
C ALA A 416 -21.01 10.90 -28.78
N SER A 417 -20.21 11.04 -29.87
CA SER A 417 -18.76 10.81 -29.82
C SER A 417 -18.04 11.78 -28.87
N VAL A 418 -18.43 13.06 -28.85
CA VAL A 418 -17.88 14.05 -27.90
C VAL A 418 -18.18 13.65 -26.45
N LYS A 419 -19.43 13.30 -26.15
CA LYS A 419 -19.83 12.82 -24.82
C LYS A 419 -19.10 11.53 -24.43
N ASN A 420 -18.95 10.60 -25.38
CA ASN A 420 -18.23 9.34 -25.17
C ASN A 420 -16.74 9.58 -24.86
N ALA A 421 -16.07 10.44 -25.63
CA ALA A 421 -14.68 10.83 -25.38
C ALA A 421 -14.49 11.40 -23.98
N LEU A 422 -15.34 12.35 -23.58
CA LEU A 422 -15.31 12.93 -22.24
C LEU A 422 -15.50 11.86 -21.16
N SER A 423 -16.55 11.04 -21.25
CA SER A 423 -16.81 10.01 -20.24
C SER A 423 -15.68 8.98 -20.16
N ASN A 424 -15.10 8.60 -21.30
CA ASN A 424 -14.00 7.65 -21.34
C ASN A 424 -12.75 8.20 -20.67
N VAL A 425 -12.39 9.47 -20.90
CA VAL A 425 -11.23 10.09 -20.22
C VAL A 425 -11.46 10.16 -18.71
N ILE A 426 -12.63 10.61 -18.26
CA ILE A 426 -12.92 10.73 -16.82
C ILE A 426 -12.88 9.35 -16.14
N ASN A 427 -13.50 8.32 -16.74
CA ASN A 427 -13.45 6.97 -16.21
C ASN A 427 -12.02 6.40 -16.20
N TRP A 428 -11.24 6.64 -17.26
CA TRP A 428 -9.84 6.21 -17.32
C TRP A 428 -9.01 6.83 -16.18
N LEU A 429 -9.17 8.14 -15.93
CA LEU A 429 -8.51 8.81 -14.81
C LEU A 429 -8.95 8.26 -13.45
N MET A 430 -10.25 7.98 -13.28
CA MET A 430 -10.83 7.38 -12.07
C MET A 430 -10.27 5.98 -11.79
N ASP A 431 -10.23 5.13 -12.81
CA ASP A 431 -9.77 3.73 -12.68
C ASP A 431 -8.27 3.65 -12.42
N LYS A 432 -7.50 4.63 -12.90
CA LYS A 432 -6.08 4.81 -12.55
C LYS A 432 -5.86 5.45 -11.18
N GLY A 433 -6.92 5.93 -10.52
CA GLY A 433 -6.88 6.51 -9.18
C GLY A 433 -6.29 7.91 -9.11
N TYR A 434 -6.14 8.64 -10.22
CA TYR A 434 -5.55 9.97 -10.19
C TYR A 434 -6.37 10.95 -9.35
N ARG A 435 -5.66 11.84 -8.66
CA ARG A 435 -6.24 12.89 -7.80
C ARG A 435 -5.56 14.26 -7.99
N ASN A 436 -4.55 14.36 -8.85
CA ASN A 436 -3.77 15.56 -9.14
C ASN A 436 -4.10 16.20 -10.50
N VAL A 437 -5.32 15.99 -10.99
CA VAL A 437 -5.77 16.49 -12.30
C VAL A 437 -6.99 17.38 -12.11
N ILE A 438 -7.03 18.52 -12.80
CA ILE A 438 -8.25 19.32 -12.99
C ILE A 438 -8.59 19.36 -14.48
N ILE A 439 -9.87 19.39 -14.82
CA ILE A 439 -10.36 19.19 -16.18
C ILE A 439 -10.74 20.53 -16.82
N GLU A 440 -10.16 20.81 -17.97
CA GLU A 440 -10.62 21.81 -18.92
C GLU A 440 -11.39 21.07 -20.03
N ILE A 441 -12.70 21.31 -20.18
CA ILE A 441 -13.47 20.61 -21.23
C ILE A 441 -12.87 20.92 -22.61
N ASN A 442 -12.74 22.20 -22.96
CA ASN A 442 -12.12 22.59 -24.20
C ASN A 442 -11.48 23.98 -24.13
N ASN A 443 -10.45 24.15 -24.95
CA ASN A 443 -9.73 25.41 -25.12
C ASN A 443 -10.64 26.46 -25.78
N GLU A 444 -10.87 27.60 -25.15
CA GLU A 444 -11.56 28.78 -25.70
C GLU A 444 -12.92 28.44 -26.32
N CYS A 445 -13.89 28.07 -25.48
CA CYS A 445 -15.23 27.63 -25.92
C CYS A 445 -16.02 28.72 -26.70
N ASP A 446 -15.51 29.95 -26.76
CA ASP A 446 -16.02 31.10 -27.50
C ASP A 446 -15.24 31.42 -28.78
N HIS A 447 -14.22 30.64 -29.17
CA HIS A 447 -13.42 30.84 -30.40
C HIS A 447 -14.26 30.76 -31.70
N GLY A 448 -15.43 30.11 -31.67
CA GLY A 448 -16.34 30.05 -32.82
C GLY A 448 -15.92 29.11 -33.95
N ARG A 449 -14.89 28.27 -33.74
CA ARG A 449 -14.38 27.29 -34.71
C ARG A 449 -14.68 25.83 -34.36
N TYR A 450 -15.47 25.58 -33.32
CA TYR A 450 -15.91 24.24 -32.97
C TYR A 450 -17.00 23.75 -33.93
N ASP A 451 -16.83 22.55 -34.48
CA ASP A 451 -17.81 21.88 -35.34
C ASP A 451 -19.00 21.36 -34.53
N HIS A 452 -18.74 20.98 -33.27
CA HIS A 452 -19.78 20.52 -32.36
C HIS A 452 -20.31 21.65 -31.48
N THR A 453 -21.58 22.04 -31.68
CA THR A 453 -22.21 23.12 -30.89
C THR A 453 -22.19 22.88 -29.38
N ILE A 454 -22.15 21.62 -28.92
CA ILE A 454 -22.03 21.31 -27.49
C ILE A 454 -20.70 21.78 -26.89
N LEU A 455 -19.65 21.97 -27.71
CA LEU A 455 -18.34 22.49 -27.30
C LEU A 455 -18.31 24.03 -27.26
N THR A 456 -19.42 24.71 -27.53
CA THR A 456 -19.47 26.18 -27.56
C THR A 456 -20.06 26.78 -26.28
N ALA A 457 -19.67 28.01 -25.93
CA ALA A 457 -20.08 28.70 -24.70
C ALA A 457 -21.59 28.60 -24.34
N PRO A 458 -22.55 28.67 -25.30
CA PRO A 458 -23.97 28.49 -24.98
C PRO A 458 -24.33 27.12 -24.38
N ARG A 459 -23.59 26.05 -24.73
CA ARG A 459 -23.93 24.65 -24.37
C ARG A 459 -22.84 23.92 -23.58
N ILE A 460 -21.62 24.44 -23.50
CA ILE A 460 -20.48 23.75 -22.87
C ILE A 460 -20.71 23.34 -21.42
N HIS A 461 -21.52 24.10 -20.69
CA HIS A 461 -21.98 23.75 -19.35
C HIS A 461 -22.62 22.36 -19.24
N GLU A 462 -23.26 21.85 -20.30
CA GLU A 462 -23.78 20.47 -20.34
C GLU A 462 -22.67 19.42 -20.19
N LEU A 463 -21.48 19.66 -20.77
CA LEU A 463 -20.33 18.76 -20.65
C LEU A 463 -19.62 18.91 -19.31
N ILE A 464 -19.59 20.12 -18.75
CA ILE A 464 -19.09 20.36 -17.39
C ILE A 464 -19.91 19.54 -16.39
N GLU A 465 -21.25 19.62 -16.47
CA GLU A 465 -22.12 18.85 -15.59
C GLU A 465 -22.07 17.34 -15.86
N LEU A 466 -21.90 16.91 -17.11
CA LEU A 466 -21.66 15.50 -17.44
C LEU A 466 -20.39 14.97 -16.77
N ALA A 467 -19.26 15.68 -16.87
CA ALA A 467 -18.01 15.28 -16.24
C ALA A 467 -18.14 15.21 -14.71
N LYS A 468 -18.81 16.20 -14.10
CA LYS A 468 -19.06 16.24 -12.65
C LYS A 468 -20.00 15.14 -12.17
N SER A 469 -20.89 14.62 -13.04
CA SER A 469 -21.79 13.52 -12.70
C SER A 469 -21.10 12.16 -12.57
N ILE A 470 -19.86 12.04 -13.05
CA ILE A 470 -19.06 10.82 -12.96
C ILE A 470 -18.31 10.86 -11.61
N GLU A 471 -18.88 10.18 -10.62
CA GLU A 471 -18.37 10.09 -9.25
C GLU A 471 -18.12 8.64 -8.85
N LYS A 472 -17.01 8.38 -8.15
CA LYS A 472 -16.66 7.06 -7.61
C LYS A 472 -16.16 7.24 -6.17
N ASP A 473 -16.79 6.54 -5.23
CA ASP A 473 -16.43 6.55 -3.81
C ASP A 473 -16.35 7.96 -3.19
N GLY A 474 -17.29 8.85 -3.54
CA GLY A 474 -17.33 10.23 -3.01
C GLY A 474 -16.38 11.20 -3.70
N PHE A 475 -15.64 10.76 -4.73
CA PHE A 475 -14.71 11.60 -5.48
C PHE A 475 -15.21 11.86 -6.90
N ARG A 476 -15.07 13.13 -7.33
CA ARG A 476 -15.21 13.61 -8.72
C ARG A 476 -14.07 14.57 -9.03
N PHE A 477 -13.71 14.71 -10.30
CA PHE A 477 -12.75 15.72 -10.72
C PHE A 477 -13.33 17.14 -10.63
N LEU A 478 -12.45 18.12 -10.47
CA LEU A 478 -12.76 19.55 -10.60
C LEU A 478 -12.81 19.89 -12.09
N VAL A 479 -13.85 20.61 -12.53
CA VAL A 479 -14.12 20.81 -13.96
C VAL A 479 -14.41 22.28 -14.28
N GLY A 480 -13.84 22.76 -15.37
CA GLY A 480 -14.09 24.08 -15.96
C GLY A 480 -13.84 24.07 -17.47
N THR A 481 -13.78 25.25 -18.07
CA THR A 481 -13.44 25.46 -19.49
C THR A 481 -12.93 26.89 -19.68
N SER A 482 -12.14 27.13 -20.72
CA SER A 482 -11.54 28.45 -20.98
C SER A 482 -12.32 29.30 -21.99
N PHE A 483 -12.00 30.60 -21.95
CA PHE A 483 -12.48 31.65 -22.85
C PHE A 483 -11.27 32.39 -23.46
N ASN A 484 -11.45 32.91 -24.67
CA ASN A 484 -10.41 33.67 -25.38
C ASN A 484 -9.89 34.85 -24.56
N GLY A 485 -8.68 35.29 -24.93
CA GLY A 485 -8.12 36.55 -24.48
C GLY A 485 -9.07 37.72 -24.74
N GLY A 486 -9.20 38.59 -23.74
CA GLY A 486 -10.12 39.73 -23.79
C GLY A 486 -11.61 39.41 -23.57
N SER A 487 -11.95 38.15 -23.29
CA SER A 487 -13.33 37.71 -23.06
C SER A 487 -13.55 37.22 -21.62
N ILE A 488 -14.77 37.41 -21.10
CA ILE A 488 -15.17 36.88 -19.79
C ILE A 488 -16.18 35.73 -19.96
N PRO A 489 -16.27 34.80 -19.00
CA PRO A 489 -17.19 33.68 -19.11
C PRO A 489 -18.67 34.11 -19.08
N THR A 490 -19.53 33.25 -19.60
CA THR A 490 -20.99 33.43 -19.51
C THR A 490 -21.53 32.86 -18.20
N ASN A 491 -22.66 33.40 -17.71
CA ASN A 491 -23.29 32.98 -16.44
C ASN A 491 -23.56 31.46 -16.35
N ASN A 492 -23.96 30.81 -17.45
CA ASN A 492 -24.19 29.36 -17.47
C ASN A 492 -22.89 28.56 -17.23
N VAL A 493 -21.75 29.04 -17.73
CA VAL A 493 -20.44 28.42 -17.47
C VAL A 493 -20.03 28.68 -16.03
N VAL A 494 -20.06 29.93 -15.58
CA VAL A 494 -19.70 30.31 -14.20
C VAL A 494 -20.49 29.50 -13.17
N LYS A 495 -21.79 29.32 -13.40
CA LYS A 495 -22.66 28.51 -12.53
C LYS A 495 -22.20 27.06 -12.39
N SER A 496 -21.68 26.49 -13.48
CA SER A 496 -21.42 25.06 -13.61
C SER A 496 -19.98 24.69 -13.24
N SER A 497 -19.01 25.58 -13.47
CA SER A 497 -17.58 25.33 -13.26
C SER A 497 -17.15 25.35 -11.79
N ASP A 498 -16.17 24.51 -11.43
CA ASP A 498 -15.53 24.53 -10.10
C ASP A 498 -14.46 25.63 -9.97
N PHE A 499 -13.90 26.08 -11.10
CA PHE A 499 -12.93 27.16 -11.23
C PHE A 499 -13.14 27.87 -12.57
N ILE A 500 -12.60 29.09 -12.72
CA ILE A 500 -12.70 29.86 -13.96
C ILE A 500 -11.37 29.88 -14.69
N LEU A 501 -11.41 29.59 -15.99
CA LEU A 501 -10.31 29.80 -16.92
C LEU A 501 -10.65 30.94 -17.90
N ILE A 502 -9.74 31.89 -18.03
CA ILE A 502 -9.77 32.97 -19.02
C ILE A 502 -8.36 33.15 -19.57
N HIS A 503 -8.19 33.57 -20.81
CA HIS A 503 -6.86 33.78 -21.38
C HIS A 503 -6.43 35.24 -21.33
N GLY A 504 -5.11 35.47 -21.39
CA GLY A 504 -4.49 36.80 -21.45
C GLY A 504 -3.93 37.16 -22.84
N ASN A 505 -3.90 36.20 -23.77
CA ASN A 505 -3.35 36.40 -25.11
C ASN A 505 -4.02 37.58 -25.83
N GLY A 506 -3.21 38.45 -26.44
CA GLY A 506 -3.72 39.65 -27.13
C GLY A 506 -4.32 40.71 -26.20
N VAL A 507 -4.17 40.58 -24.88
CA VAL A 507 -4.49 41.63 -23.90
C VAL A 507 -3.24 42.45 -23.62
N ASP A 508 -2.99 43.45 -24.46
CA ASP A 508 -1.75 44.25 -24.42
C ASP A 508 -1.67 45.21 -23.22
N HIS A 509 -2.80 45.51 -22.57
CA HIS A 509 -2.87 46.49 -21.47
C HIS A 509 -3.21 45.76 -20.16
N PRO A 510 -2.29 45.66 -19.18
CA PRO A 510 -2.52 44.91 -17.95
C PRO A 510 -3.75 45.35 -17.13
N ALA A 511 -4.19 46.61 -17.27
CA ALA A 511 -5.45 47.08 -16.67
C ALA A 511 -6.69 46.30 -17.15
N MET A 512 -6.66 45.75 -18.37
CA MET A 512 -7.74 44.92 -18.89
C MET A 512 -7.78 43.54 -18.21
N ILE A 513 -6.64 42.97 -17.79
CA ILE A 513 -6.61 41.74 -16.99
C ILE A 513 -7.36 41.97 -15.67
N THR A 514 -7.03 43.05 -14.97
CA THR A 514 -7.72 43.44 -13.72
C THR A 514 -9.22 43.62 -13.95
N GLU A 515 -9.61 44.26 -15.05
CA GLU A 515 -11.02 44.49 -15.38
C GLU A 515 -11.75 43.19 -15.73
N MET A 516 -11.15 42.29 -16.49
CA MET A 516 -11.73 40.98 -16.83
C MET A 516 -12.00 40.15 -15.57
N ILE A 517 -11.04 40.12 -14.63
CA ILE A 517 -11.20 39.44 -13.34
C ILE A 517 -12.32 40.10 -12.53
N ARG A 518 -12.35 41.43 -12.45
CA ARG A 518 -13.40 42.18 -11.74
C ARG A 518 -14.78 41.92 -12.34
N LEU A 519 -14.91 41.94 -13.66
CA LEU A 519 -16.19 41.71 -14.35
C LEU A 519 -16.67 40.27 -14.14
N THR A 520 -15.75 39.30 -14.21
CA THR A 520 -16.05 37.88 -13.93
C THR A 520 -16.62 37.70 -12.52
N ARG A 521 -15.98 38.29 -11.51
CA ARG A 521 -16.46 38.27 -10.11
C ARG A 521 -17.82 38.97 -9.92
N ASN A 522 -18.19 39.88 -10.82
CA ASN A 522 -19.47 40.60 -10.77
C ASN A 522 -20.60 39.90 -11.55
N LEU A 523 -20.33 38.76 -12.20
CA LEU A 523 -21.37 37.96 -12.84
C LEU A 523 -22.35 37.43 -11.78
N THR A 524 -23.63 37.41 -12.13
CA THR A 524 -24.71 37.09 -11.17
C THR A 524 -24.63 35.66 -10.62
N GLU A 525 -24.08 34.72 -11.41
CA GLU A 525 -23.90 33.33 -10.97
C GLU A 525 -22.52 33.08 -10.34
N TYR A 526 -21.66 34.10 -10.21
CA TYR A 526 -20.36 33.93 -9.58
C TYR A 526 -20.50 33.62 -8.09
N ARG A 527 -19.71 32.65 -7.64
CA ARG A 527 -19.47 32.32 -6.24
C ARG A 527 -17.96 32.29 -6.01
N PRO A 528 -17.47 32.49 -4.77
CA PRO A 528 -16.05 32.38 -4.47
C PRO A 528 -15.45 31.07 -5.01
N MET A 529 -14.59 31.19 -6.02
CA MET A 529 -13.87 30.11 -6.68
C MET A 529 -12.58 30.67 -7.31
N PRO A 530 -11.56 29.86 -7.57
CA PRO A 530 -10.34 30.36 -8.18
C PRO A 530 -10.59 30.87 -9.61
N ILE A 531 -9.91 31.96 -9.96
CA ILE A 531 -9.76 32.43 -11.34
C ILE A 531 -8.29 32.20 -11.73
N LEU A 532 -8.09 31.50 -12.84
CA LEU A 532 -6.80 31.16 -13.39
C LEU A 532 -6.71 31.67 -14.83
N ILE A 533 -5.69 32.46 -15.11
CA ILE A 533 -5.23 32.68 -16.47
C ILE A 533 -4.27 31.55 -16.79
N ASN A 534 -4.69 30.56 -17.57
CA ASN A 534 -3.90 29.37 -17.90
C ASN A 534 -3.12 29.51 -19.22
N GLU A 535 -3.31 30.62 -19.93
CA GLU A 535 -2.65 30.95 -21.19
C GLU A 535 -2.50 32.47 -21.32
N ASP A 536 -1.27 32.95 -21.47
CA ASP A 536 -0.96 34.36 -21.76
C ASP A 536 0.46 34.50 -22.34
N ASP A 537 0.59 35.17 -23.47
CA ASP A 537 1.87 35.48 -24.13
C ASP A 537 2.42 36.87 -23.81
N HIS A 538 2.01 37.49 -22.70
CA HIS A 538 2.64 38.72 -22.24
C HIS A 538 4.02 38.44 -21.60
N TYR A 539 5.07 38.79 -22.33
CA TYR A 539 6.48 38.72 -21.90
C TYR A 539 6.92 39.98 -21.13
N GLY A 540 8.22 40.15 -20.87
CA GLY A 540 8.73 41.37 -20.21
C GLY A 540 8.43 41.39 -18.71
N PHE A 541 8.74 40.29 -18.02
CA PHE A 541 8.32 40.05 -16.64
C PHE A 541 8.82 41.07 -15.59
N ASP A 542 9.85 41.85 -15.93
CA ASP A 542 10.39 42.93 -15.08
C ASP A 542 9.78 44.30 -15.37
N ASP A 543 8.90 44.40 -16.36
CA ASP A 543 8.23 45.65 -16.70
C ASP A 543 7.24 46.06 -15.61
N ALA A 544 7.13 47.36 -15.37
CA ALA A 544 6.25 47.91 -14.33
C ALA A 544 4.76 47.62 -14.58
N GLU A 545 4.38 47.43 -15.85
CA GLU A 545 3.05 47.02 -16.29
C GLU A 545 3.18 45.66 -16.98
N ASN A 546 2.68 44.60 -16.33
CA ASN A 546 2.71 43.24 -16.88
C ASN A 546 1.45 42.44 -16.47
N ASN A 547 0.95 41.56 -17.34
CA ASN A 547 -0.29 40.81 -17.10
C ASN A 547 -0.17 39.85 -15.90
N LEU A 548 0.98 39.21 -15.71
CA LEU A 548 1.26 38.37 -14.53
C LEU A 548 1.10 39.18 -13.24
N VAL A 549 1.64 40.39 -13.22
CA VAL A 549 1.57 41.29 -12.06
C VAL A 549 0.13 41.74 -11.82
N ALA A 550 -0.61 42.12 -12.86
CA ALA A 550 -2.01 42.52 -12.76
C ALA A 550 -2.92 41.37 -12.28
N ALA A 551 -2.66 40.14 -12.71
CA ALA A 551 -3.36 38.94 -12.25
C ALA A 551 -3.12 38.70 -10.75
N ILE A 552 -1.86 38.77 -10.30
CA ILE A 552 -1.50 38.61 -8.88
C ILE A 552 -2.15 39.69 -8.01
N GLN A 553 -2.10 40.96 -8.42
CA GLN A 553 -2.75 42.07 -7.72
C GLN A 553 -4.28 41.88 -7.62
N SER A 554 -4.86 41.17 -8.59
CA SER A 554 -6.27 40.82 -8.63
C SER A 554 -6.59 39.48 -7.96
N TYR A 555 -5.62 38.85 -7.29
CA TYR A 555 -5.73 37.52 -6.70
C TYR A 555 -6.28 36.49 -7.70
N ALA A 556 -5.63 36.40 -8.84
CA ALA A 556 -5.85 35.39 -9.86
C ALA A 556 -4.51 34.72 -10.20
N SER A 557 -4.58 33.43 -10.48
CA SER A 557 -3.43 32.65 -10.90
C SER A 557 -3.08 32.98 -12.36
N TRP A 558 -1.83 32.77 -12.78
CA TRP A 558 -1.36 33.14 -14.12
C TRP A 558 -0.47 32.06 -14.75
N GLY A 559 -0.48 31.99 -16.08
CA GLY A 559 0.03 30.89 -16.87
C GLY A 559 0.80 31.35 -18.09
N TYR A 560 2.05 30.89 -18.21
CA TYR A 560 2.93 31.31 -19.30
C TYR A 560 2.64 30.57 -20.61
N PHE A 561 2.38 31.31 -21.68
CA PHE A 561 2.33 30.78 -23.04
C PHE A 561 3.49 31.29 -23.88
N ASP A 562 4.31 30.35 -24.36
CA ASP A 562 5.51 30.65 -25.14
C ASP A 562 5.53 29.84 -26.43
N TYR A 563 5.62 30.53 -27.57
CA TYR A 563 5.75 29.90 -28.87
C TYR A 563 7.00 30.40 -29.60
N ARG A 564 7.52 29.55 -30.49
CA ARG A 564 8.67 29.88 -31.33
C ARG A 564 8.26 30.86 -32.42
N ARG A 565 8.90 32.02 -32.46
CA ARG A 565 8.68 33.05 -33.48
C ARG A 565 9.44 32.73 -34.76
N ALA A 566 9.05 33.36 -35.86
CA ALA A 566 9.70 33.17 -37.15
C ALA A 566 11.20 33.52 -37.07
N GLY A 567 12.06 32.58 -37.46
CA GLY A 567 13.52 32.73 -37.43
C GLY A 567 14.18 32.40 -36.10
N GLU A 568 13.42 32.08 -35.05
CA GLU A 568 13.97 31.64 -33.77
C GLU A 568 14.52 30.20 -33.84
N PRO A 569 15.57 29.88 -33.07
CA PRO A 569 16.14 28.54 -33.01
C PRO A 569 15.21 27.57 -32.26
N PHE A 570 15.51 26.27 -32.34
CA PHE A 570 14.62 25.23 -31.78
C PHE A 570 14.45 25.31 -30.25
N GLN A 571 15.40 25.92 -29.55
CA GLN A 571 15.35 26.08 -28.09
C GLN A 571 14.24 27.03 -27.63
N GLU A 572 13.76 27.92 -28.50
CA GLU A 572 12.71 28.89 -28.15
C GLU A 572 11.31 28.26 -28.19
N GLY A 573 10.45 28.69 -27.26
CA GLY A 573 9.05 28.27 -27.17
C GLY A 573 8.82 26.98 -26.40
N PHE A 574 7.66 26.88 -25.75
CA PHE A 574 7.10 25.64 -25.18
C PHE A 574 5.94 25.06 -26.00
N GLN A 575 5.42 25.82 -26.98
CA GLN A 575 4.30 25.40 -27.80
C GLN A 575 4.71 24.73 -29.12
N SER A 576 5.74 25.28 -29.79
CA SER A 576 6.01 24.96 -31.19
C SER A 576 6.84 23.70 -31.37
N LEU A 577 6.37 22.75 -32.18
CA LEU A 577 7.02 21.46 -32.40
C LEU A 577 8.19 21.52 -33.41
N PRO A 578 9.22 20.69 -33.24
CA PRO A 578 9.54 19.95 -32.01
C PRO A 578 9.91 20.93 -30.88
N VAL A 579 9.62 20.59 -29.62
CA VAL A 579 9.85 21.46 -28.46
C VAL A 579 11.12 21.05 -27.73
N ASP A 580 11.94 22.03 -27.34
CA ASP A 580 12.93 21.86 -26.27
C ASP A 580 12.24 22.10 -24.93
N TRP A 581 11.98 21.05 -24.16
CA TRP A 581 11.25 21.18 -22.88
C TRP A 581 12.12 21.73 -21.73
N SER A 582 13.44 21.85 -21.92
CA SER A 582 14.32 22.40 -20.89
C SER A 582 14.20 23.92 -20.75
N ILE A 583 14.70 24.47 -19.63
CA ILE A 583 14.83 25.92 -19.42
C ILE A 583 16.08 26.43 -20.15
N SER A 584 16.11 26.31 -21.48
CA SER A 584 17.33 26.54 -22.28
C SER A 584 17.42 27.91 -22.94
N SER A 585 16.30 28.61 -23.11
CA SER A 585 16.26 29.89 -23.82
C SER A 585 16.20 31.06 -22.85
N THR A 586 16.69 32.25 -23.28
CA THR A 586 16.61 33.47 -22.46
C THR A 586 15.18 33.79 -22.07
N ARG A 587 14.21 33.56 -22.97
CA ARG A 587 12.81 33.85 -22.70
C ARG A 587 12.21 32.92 -21.63
N LYS A 588 12.56 31.63 -21.69
CA LYS A 588 12.20 30.64 -20.67
C LYS A 588 12.86 30.94 -19.33
N MET A 589 14.17 31.25 -19.34
CA MET A 589 14.90 31.64 -18.13
C MET A 589 14.27 32.85 -17.45
N ASN A 590 13.92 33.90 -18.19
CA ASN A 590 13.29 35.08 -17.62
C ASN A 590 11.95 34.77 -16.92
N PHE A 591 11.14 33.85 -17.48
CA PHE A 591 9.90 33.41 -16.82
C PHE A 591 10.19 32.69 -15.51
N PHE A 592 11.07 31.70 -15.52
CA PHE A 592 11.36 30.91 -14.31
C PHE A 592 12.15 31.70 -13.25
N GLU A 593 13.01 32.65 -13.64
CA GLU A 593 13.63 33.61 -12.72
C GLU A 593 12.56 34.42 -11.99
N LYS A 594 11.56 34.96 -12.72
CA LYS A 594 10.44 35.69 -12.12
C LYS A 594 9.57 34.80 -11.23
N LEU A 595 9.27 33.58 -11.68
CA LEU A 595 8.46 32.64 -10.91
C LEU A 595 9.13 32.27 -9.58
N SER A 596 10.43 31.98 -9.59
CA SER A 596 11.21 31.72 -8.38
C SER A 596 11.20 32.93 -7.43
N GLU A 597 11.35 34.15 -7.95
CA GLU A 597 11.22 35.38 -7.16
C GLU A 597 9.85 35.50 -6.48
N ILE A 598 8.76 35.34 -7.24
CA ILE A 598 7.38 35.42 -6.74
C ILE A 598 7.14 34.36 -5.67
N THR A 599 7.56 33.13 -5.91
CA THR A 599 7.31 31.98 -5.03
C THR A 599 8.29 31.88 -3.86
N GLY A 600 9.39 32.65 -3.86
CA GLY A 600 10.35 32.73 -2.76
C GLY A 600 11.42 31.64 -2.78
N LEU A 601 11.74 31.10 -3.96
CA LEU A 601 12.77 30.10 -4.18
C LEU A 601 14.05 30.76 -4.73
N GLU A 602 15.21 30.13 -4.49
CA GLU A 602 16.46 30.55 -5.13
C GLU A 602 16.42 30.21 -6.62
N SER A 603 16.71 31.19 -7.48
CA SER A 603 16.84 30.98 -8.91
C SER A 603 18.15 30.23 -9.23
N PHE A 604 18.20 29.53 -10.37
CA PHE A 604 19.44 28.88 -10.82
C PHE A 604 20.58 29.90 -11.03
N PRO A 605 21.85 29.53 -10.77
CA PRO A 605 22.98 30.34 -11.19
C PRO A 605 23.08 30.35 -12.73
N ARG A 606 23.21 31.55 -13.31
CA ARG A 606 23.40 31.77 -14.75
C ARG A 606 24.70 31.20 -15.30
#